data_AF-A0A7Y2L9J4-F1
#
_entry.id   AF-A0A7Y2L9J4-F1
#
_cell.length_a   1.000
_cell.length_b   1.000
_cell.length_c   1.000
_cell.angle_alpha   90.00
_cell.angle_beta   90.00
_cell.angle_gamma   90.00
#
_symmetry.space_group_name_H-M   'P 1'
#
loop_
_entity.id
_entity.type
_entity.pdbx_description
1 polymer ?
#
loop_
_entity_poly.entity_id
_entity_poly.type
_entity_poly.pdbx_seq_one_letter_code
_entity_poly.pdbx_strand_id
1 'polypeptide(L)' 'MVIKLLAKKIATEYEKIVVKEKELNEIKILALEVKGYRELNIAEALGIEVVTVKYYKRKIVEKLRLENIKEAVINAIKL' A
#
# COMPACT_ATOMS: atom_id res chain seq x y z
N MET A 1 35.46 0.53 -13.57
CA MET A 1 34.57 0.57 -12.39
C MET A 1 33.30 1.43 -12.59
N VAL A 2 32.79 1.55 -13.83
CA VAL A 2 31.64 2.42 -14.17
C VAL A 2 30.31 1.65 -14.19
N ILE A 3 30.34 0.40 -14.65
CA ILE A 3 29.15 -0.48 -14.74
C ILE A 3 28.52 -0.75 -13.37
N LYS A 4 29.33 -0.97 -12.32
CA LYS A 4 28.84 -1.21 -10.95
C LYS A 4 28.10 0.01 -10.36
N LEU A 5 28.56 1.22 -10.68
CA LEU A 5 27.92 2.47 -10.22
C LEU A 5 26.59 2.72 -10.94
N LEU A 6 26.54 2.45 -12.25
CA LEU A 6 25.31 2.50 -13.05
C LEU A 6 24.27 1.50 -12.54
N ALA A 7 24.66 0.25 -12.29
CA ALA A 7 23.76 -0.78 -11.75
C ALA A 7 23.17 -0.37 -10.40
N LYS A 8 24.00 0.20 -9.50
CA LYS A 8 23.53 0.69 -8.19
C LYS A 8 22.54 1.84 -8.35
N LYS A 9 22.78 2.79 -9.27
CA LYS A 9 21.86 3.91 -9.54
C LYS A 9 20.52 3.42 -10.06
N ILE A 10 20.51 2.48 -11.01
CA ILE A 10 19.28 1.90 -11.55
C ILE A 10 18.50 1.17 -10.46
N ALA A 11 19.16 0.36 -9.63
CA ALA A 11 18.51 -0.35 -8.53
C ALA A 11 17.85 0.61 -7.53
N THR A 12 18.54 1.69 -7.15
CA THR A 12 18.00 2.70 -6.23
C THR A 12 16.80 3.45 -6.83
N GLU A 13 16.85 3.84 -8.11
CA GLU A 13 15.71 4.50 -8.75
C GLU A 13 14.51 3.56 -8.90
N TYR A 14 14.75 2.30 -9.25
CA TYR A 14 13.70 1.27 -9.28
C TYR A 14 13.05 1.08 -7.91
N GLU A 15 13.87 0.96 -6.85
CA GLU A 15 13.37 0.82 -5.48
C GLU A 15 12.49 2.00 -5.08
N LYS A 16 12.87 3.25 -5.40
CA LYS A 16 12.05 4.43 -5.13
C LYS A 16 10.69 4.37 -5.83
N ILE A 17 10.66 3.93 -7.10
CA ILE A 17 9.42 3.80 -7.86
C ILE A 17 8.51 2.76 -7.20
N VAL A 18 9.07 1.60 -6.86
CA VAL A 18 8.33 0.51 -6.22
C VAL A 18 7.80 0.91 -4.84
N VAL A 19 8.57 1.65 -4.05
CA VAL A 19 8.12 2.17 -2.75
C VAL A 19 6.92 3.10 -2.92
N LYS A 20 6.99 4.04 -3.86
CA LYS A 20 5.88 4.96 -4.15
C LYS A 20 4.62 4.23 -4.59
N GLU A 21 4.76 3.20 -5.42
CA GLU A 21 3.62 2.40 -5.88
C GLU A 21 2.97 1.63 -4.71
N LYS A 22 3.77 1.05 -3.82
CA LYS A 22 3.28 0.37 -2.61
C LYS A 22 2.51 1.33 -1.69
N GLU A 23 3.07 2.51 -1.43
CA GLU A 23 2.40 3.54 -0.62
C GLU A 23 1.10 4.01 -1.26
N LEU A 24 1.08 4.19 -2.59
CA LEU A 24 -0.13 4.54 -3.31
C LEU A 24 -1.21 3.46 -3.20
N ASN A 25 -0.83 2.18 -3.27
CA ASN A 25 -1.76 1.07 -3.11
C ASN A 25 -2.32 0.99 -1.68
N GLU A 26 -1.50 1.23 -0.66
CA GLU A 26 -1.96 1.32 0.73
C GLU A 26 -3.01 2.44 0.91
N ILE A 27 -2.76 3.64 0.35
CA ILE A 27 -3.72 4.76 0.41
C ILE A 27 -5.02 4.41 -0.32
N LYS A 28 -4.94 3.85 -1.53
CA LYS A 28 -6.13 3.45 -2.30
C LYS A 28 -6.97 2.42 -1.58
N ILE A 29 -6.34 1.43 -0.95
CA ILE A 29 -7.03 0.39 -0.17
C ILE A 29 -7.74 1.02 1.03
N LEU A 30 -7.07 1.89 1.79
CA LEU A 30 -7.71 2.59 2.91
C LEU A 30 -8.89 3.46 2.46
N ALA A 31 -8.75 4.17 1.34
CA ALA A 31 -9.82 5.00 0.79
C ALA A 31 -11.06 4.18 0.37
N LEU A 32 -10.85 2.99 -0.20
CA LEU A 32 -11.95 2.09 -0.57
C LEU A 32 -12.59 1.44 0.66
N GLU A 33 -11.81 1.12 1.69
CA GLU A 33 -12.33 0.66 2.99
C GLU A 33 -13.21 1.71 3.67
N VAL A 34 -12.80 2.98 3.67
CA VAL A 34 -13.62 4.11 4.19
C VAL A 34 -14.96 4.19 3.45
N LYS A 35 -14.98 3.89 2.15
CA LYS A 35 -16.21 3.84 1.34
C LYS A 35 -17.04 2.57 1.56
N GLY A 36 -16.60 1.64 2.42
CA GLY A 36 -17.31 0.41 2.76
C GLY A 36 -17.13 -0.73 1.77
N TYR A 37 -16.12 -0.68 0.90
CA TYR A 37 -15.85 -1.76 -0.05
C TYR A 37 -15.34 -3.01 0.69
N ARG A 38 -15.79 -4.19 0.25
CA ARG A 38 -15.27 -5.47 0.74
C ARG A 38 -13.95 -5.82 0.04
N GLU A 39 -13.13 -6.65 0.66
CA GLU A 39 -11.81 -7.05 0.14
C GLU A 39 -11.82 -7.57 -1.29
N LEU A 40 -12.85 -8.35 -1.66
CA LEU A 40 -13.04 -8.85 -3.03
C LEU A 40 -13.22 -7.69 -4.02
N ASN A 41 -14.08 -6.74 -3.69
CA ASN A 41 -14.37 -5.59 -4.53
C ASN A 41 -13.16 -4.63 -4.61
N ILE A 42 -12.36 -4.54 -3.54
CA ILE A 42 -11.11 -3.76 -3.54
C ILE A 42 -10.08 -4.41 -4.46
N ALA A 43 -9.92 -5.74 -4.37
CA ALA A 43 -9.03 -6.51 -5.23
C ALA A 43 -9.40 -6.32 -6.71
N GLU A 44 -10.69 -6.45 -7.04
CA GLU A 44 -11.20 -6.22 -8.39
C GLU A 44 -10.96 -4.77 -8.86
N ALA A 45 -11.30 -3.77 -8.03
CA ALA A 45 -11.14 -2.36 -8.38
C ALA A 45 -9.68 -1.94 -8.61
N LEU A 46 -8.73 -2.62 -7.96
CA LEU A 46 -7.31 -2.33 -8.09
C LEU A 46 -6.57 -3.28 -9.04
N GLY A 47 -7.25 -4.30 -9.58
CA GLY A 47 -6.64 -5.29 -10.46
C GLY A 47 -5.56 -6.12 -9.76
N ILE A 48 -5.73 -6.40 -8.46
CA ILE A 48 -4.77 -7.15 -7.64
C ILE A 48 -5.44 -8.34 -6.97
N GLU A 49 -4.64 -9.27 -6.45
CA GLU A 49 -5.17 -10.40 -5.71
C GLU A 49 -5.71 -9.99 -4.33
N VAL A 50 -6.74 -10.70 -3.86
CA VAL A 50 -7.31 -10.52 -2.51
C VAL A 50 -6.27 -10.71 -1.41
N VAL A 51 -5.33 -11.64 -1.60
CA VAL A 51 -4.22 -11.86 -0.66
C VAL A 51 -3.32 -10.62 -0.57
N THR A 52 -3.14 -9.90 -1.68
CA THR A 52 -2.37 -8.66 -1.74
C THR A 52 -3.10 -7.51 -1.03
N VAL A 53 -4.44 -7.45 -1.14
CA VAL A 53 -5.24 -6.51 -0.32
C VAL A 53 -5.03 -6.77 1.17
N LYS A 54 -5.10 -8.05 1.61
CA LYS A 54 -4.86 -8.43 3.01
C LYS A 54 -3.44 -8.12 3.48
N TYR A 55 -2.46 -8.24 2.59
CA TYR A 55 -1.08 -7.86 2.87
C TYR A 55 -0.97 -6.35 3.14
N TYR A 56 -1.50 -5.52 2.25
CA TYR A 56 -1.43 -4.06 2.41
C TYR A 56 -2.23 -3.56 3.61
N LYS A 57 -3.40 -4.15 3.93
CA LYS A 57 -4.12 -3.85 5.16
C LYS A 57 -3.27 -4.06 6.41
N ARG A 58 -2.53 -5.18 6.49
CA ARG A 58 -1.57 -5.43 7.58
C ARG A 58 -0.47 -4.37 7.61
N LYS A 59 0.07 -4.00 6.44
CA LYS A 59 1.10 -2.95 6.34
C LYS A 59 0.62 -1.57 6.78
N ILE A 60 -0.61 -1.18 6.46
CA ILE A 60 -1.21 0.07 6.93
C ILE A 60 -1.27 0.08 8.46
N VAL A 61 -1.79 -1.00 9.06
CA VAL A 61 -1.89 -1.15 10.52
C VAL A 61 -0.51 -1.09 11.17
N GLU A 62 0.48 -1.80 10.63
CA GLU A 62 1.87 -1.77 11.11
C GLU A 62 2.49 -0.36 11.02
N LYS A 63 2.37 0.31 9.88
CA LYS A 63 2.94 1.65 9.64
C LYS A 63 2.35 2.70 10.56
N LEU A 64 1.03 2.65 10.76
CA LEU A 64 0.30 3.60 11.60
C LEU A 64 0.32 3.21 13.09
N ARG A 65 0.89 2.05 13.45
CA ARG A 65 0.94 1.49 14.82
C ARG A 65 -0.46 1.39 15.45
N LEU A 66 -1.42 0.92 14.66
CA LEU A 66 -2.80 0.75 15.09
C LEU A 66 -3.05 -0.71 15.47
N GLU A 67 -4.16 -0.98 16.16
CA GLU A 67 -4.53 -2.35 16.48
C GLU A 67 -5.14 -3.08 15.29
N ASN A 68 -5.90 -2.37 14.46
CA ASN A 68 -6.64 -2.95 13.34
C ASN A 68 -7.00 -1.92 12.27
N ILE A 69 -7.48 -2.42 11.11
CA ILE A 69 -7.84 -1.57 9.97
C ILE A 69 -9.06 -0.68 10.25
N LYS A 70 -9.96 -1.06 11.18
CA LYS A 70 -11.14 -0.24 11.52
C LYS A 70 -10.71 1.05 12.21
N GLU A 71 -9.70 0.97 13.06
CA GLU A 71 -9.10 2.15 13.68
C GLU A 71 -8.49 3.07 12.62
N ALA A 72 -7.82 2.52 11.61
CA ALA A 72 -7.28 3.29 10.49
C ALA A 72 -8.39 4.02 9.71
N VAL A 73 -9.53 3.35 9.49
CA VAL A 73 -10.71 3.94 8.84
C VAL A 73 -11.31 5.07 9.69
N ILE A 74 -11.45 4.88 11.01
CA ILE A 74 -11.97 5.91 11.92
C ILE A 74 -11.05 7.13 11.90
N ASN A 75 -9.74 6.93 11.98
CA ASN A 75 -8.77 8.02 11.94
C ASN A 75 -8.79 8.75 10.59
N ALA A 76 -8.96 8.03 9.48
CA ALA A 76 -9.07 8.61 8.15
C ALA A 76 -10.36 9.45 7.95
N ILE A 77 -11.47 9.09 8.61
CA ILE A 77 -12.74 9.83 8.55
C ILE A 77 -12.71 11.10 9.42
N LYS A 78 -11.97 11.07 10.53
CA LYS A 78 -11.87 12.19 11.48
C LYS A 78 -10.97 13.33 10.99
N LEU A 79 -10.10 13.07 10.02
CA LEU A 79 -9.24 14.04 9.34
C LEU A 79 -10.04 14.89 8.36
#